data_AF-A0AAW5RJZ7-F1
#
_entry.id   AF-A0AAW5RJZ7-F1
#
_cell.length_a   1.000
_cell.length_b   1.000
_cell.length_c   1.000
_cell.angle_alpha   90.00
_cell.angle_beta   90.00
_cell.angle_gamma   90.00
#
_symmetry.space_group_name_H-M   'P 1'
#
loop_
_entity.id
_entity.type
_entity.pdbx_description
1 polymer ?
#
loop_
_entity_poly.entity_id
_entity_poly.type
_entity_poly.pdbx_seq_one_letter_code
_entity_poly.pdbx_strand_id
1 'polypeptide(L)'
;MATPYQLTVPGLTVNFDALASYVVPAWDQLSFDVPDWLERTITGRVAGVVTVRNIGRARDVLVLSAEPVDGQYRVLAEVSSGGDGAFAAEWLTYQGKVLVVGLSQYGEAWQAERIYQVGEVVSPTEWNGFVYVCEQPGTSGSEEPVWPLAEEAAVFVGSAVCRARQYLPIVAHGPLQPVIEVS
;
A
#
# COMPACT_ATOMS: atom_id res chain seq x y z
N MET A 1 -23.63 -44.71 -9.51
CA MET A 1 -24.78 -44.18 -8.72
C MET A 1 -24.31 -42.89 -8.09
N ALA A 2 -24.74 -41.75 -8.62
CA ALA A 2 -24.39 -40.45 -8.07
C ALA A 2 -25.35 -40.10 -6.93
N THR A 3 -24.81 -39.69 -5.79
CA THR A 3 -25.59 -39.28 -4.61
C THR A 3 -26.30 -37.96 -4.92
N PRO A 4 -27.63 -37.84 -4.75
CA PRO A 4 -28.33 -36.59 -5.01
C PRO A 4 -27.96 -35.53 -3.97
N TYR A 5 -27.69 -34.31 -4.42
CA TYR A 5 -27.46 -33.15 -3.56
C TYR A 5 -28.76 -32.35 -3.40
N GLN A 6 -29.06 -31.94 -2.18
CA GLN A 6 -30.21 -31.10 -1.85
C GLN A 6 -29.78 -29.62 -1.86
N LEU A 7 -30.40 -28.83 -2.72
CA LEU A 7 -30.30 -27.37 -2.70
C LEU A 7 -31.54 -26.83 -1.98
N THR A 8 -31.36 -26.23 -0.82
CA THR A 8 -32.44 -25.58 -0.06
C THR A 8 -32.44 -24.09 -0.37
N VAL A 9 -33.48 -23.63 -1.07
CA VAL A 9 -33.80 -22.20 -1.21
C VAL A 9 -35.01 -21.92 -0.31
N PRO A 10 -35.08 -20.79 0.44
CA PRO A 10 -36.18 -20.54 1.36
C PRO A 10 -37.53 -20.55 0.60
N GLY A 11 -38.37 -21.55 0.88
CA GLY A 11 -39.72 -21.66 0.34
C GLY A 11 -39.94 -22.56 -0.89
N LEU A 12 -38.91 -23.27 -1.40
CA LEU A 12 -39.09 -24.17 -2.56
C LEU A 12 -38.46 -25.55 -2.32
N THR A 13 -39.25 -26.61 -2.45
CA THR A 13 -38.76 -28.00 -2.52
C THR A 13 -38.91 -28.49 -3.94
N VAL A 14 -37.82 -28.76 -4.64
CA VAL A 14 -37.84 -29.42 -5.95
C VAL A 14 -37.41 -30.86 -5.76
N ASN A 15 -38.33 -31.80 -5.95
CA ASN A 15 -38.07 -33.23 -5.87
C ASN A 15 -37.81 -33.77 -7.29
N PHE A 16 -36.64 -34.36 -7.52
CA PHE A 16 -36.34 -35.08 -8.75
C PHE A 16 -36.44 -36.58 -8.47
N ASP A 17 -37.48 -37.24 -9.00
CA ASP A 17 -37.61 -38.71 -8.99
C ASP A 17 -37.11 -39.31 -10.32
N ALA A 18 -36.55 -40.52 -10.26
CA ALA A 18 -35.91 -41.27 -11.32
C ALA A 18 -36.86 -41.75 -12.44
N LEU A 19 -38.11 -41.27 -12.50
CA LEU A 19 -39.14 -41.68 -13.46
C LEU A 19 -39.67 -40.54 -14.36
N ALA A 20 -38.90 -39.46 -14.54
CA ALA A 20 -39.03 -38.53 -15.67
C ALA A 20 -40.45 -38.04 -16.01
N SER A 21 -41.25 -37.64 -15.02
CA SER A 21 -42.42 -36.81 -15.24
C SER A 21 -42.12 -35.36 -14.84
N TYR A 22 -41.82 -34.53 -15.83
CA TYR A 22 -41.62 -33.09 -15.65
C TYR A 22 -43.00 -32.39 -15.64
N VAL A 23 -43.41 -31.89 -14.48
CA VAL A 23 -44.53 -30.95 -14.37
C VAL A 23 -43.93 -29.55 -14.40
N VAL A 24 -44.19 -28.79 -15.47
CA VAL A 24 -43.76 -27.39 -15.61
C VAL A 24 -44.44 -26.55 -14.50
N PRO A 25 -43.70 -25.91 -13.58
CA PRO A 25 -44.28 -24.90 -12.71
C PRO A 25 -44.63 -23.64 -13.51
N ALA A 26 -45.71 -22.96 -13.14
CA ALA A 26 -46.36 -21.88 -13.89
C ALA A 26 -45.60 -20.53 -13.93
N TRP A 27 -44.27 -20.55 -13.97
CA TRP A 27 -43.44 -19.35 -14.06
C TRP A 27 -42.59 -19.39 -15.33
N ASP A 28 -42.72 -18.37 -16.17
CA ASP A 28 -42.08 -18.27 -17.50
C ASP A 28 -40.56 -18.03 -17.46
N GLN A 29 -39.92 -18.02 -16.27
CA GLN A 29 -38.47 -17.89 -16.20
C GLN A 29 -37.86 -18.45 -14.91
N LEU A 30 -36.92 -19.37 -15.06
CA LEU A 30 -35.98 -19.81 -14.03
C LEU A 30 -34.67 -19.03 -14.24
N SER A 31 -34.36 -18.10 -13.34
CA SER A 31 -33.10 -17.34 -13.39
C SER A 31 -32.02 -18.10 -12.61
N PHE A 32 -30.94 -18.49 -13.29
CA PHE A 32 -29.72 -18.93 -12.63
C PHE A 32 -28.80 -17.73 -12.52
N ASP A 33 -28.58 -17.25 -11.30
CA ASP A 33 -27.53 -16.28 -11.02
C ASP A 33 -26.24 -17.07 -10.75
N VAL A 34 -25.48 -17.35 -11.82
CA VAL A 34 -24.15 -17.95 -11.71
C VAL A 34 -23.17 -16.78 -11.75
N PRO A 35 -22.46 -16.48 -10.65
CA PRO A 35 -21.41 -15.45 -10.66
C PRO A 35 -20.44 -15.80 -11.77
N ASP A 36 -20.28 -14.90 -12.74
CA ASP A 36 -19.41 -15.14 -13.88
C ASP A 36 -17.99 -15.37 -13.34
N TRP A 37 -17.25 -16.30 -13.92
CA TRP A 37 -15.84 -16.54 -13.56
C TRP A 37 -14.97 -15.30 -13.80
N LEU A 38 -15.48 -14.33 -14.56
CA LEU A 38 -14.95 -12.98 -14.73
C LEU A 38 -15.02 -12.09 -13.47
N GLU A 39 -15.85 -12.41 -12.48
CA GLU A 39 -16.03 -11.60 -11.25
C GLU A 39 -15.09 -12.01 -10.11
N ARG A 40 -14.22 -13.00 -10.31
CA ARG A 40 -13.24 -13.43 -9.30
C ARG A 40 -12.26 -12.31 -9.01
N THR A 41 -12.26 -11.85 -7.76
CA THR A 41 -11.33 -10.84 -7.29
C THR A 41 -10.00 -11.53 -6.96
N ILE A 42 -8.97 -11.23 -7.74
CA ILE A 42 -7.62 -11.74 -7.51
C ILE A 42 -6.88 -10.72 -6.66
N THR A 43 -6.47 -11.14 -5.47
CA THR A 43 -5.76 -10.29 -4.52
C THR A 43 -4.31 -10.75 -4.40
N GLY A 44 -3.38 -9.84 -4.71
CA GLY A 44 -1.96 -10.01 -4.45
C GLY A 44 -1.59 -9.35 -3.12
N ARG A 45 -0.72 -9.99 -2.35
CA ARG A 45 -0.26 -9.48 -1.04
C ARG A 45 1.25 -9.58 -0.88
N VAL A 46 1.86 -8.54 -0.31
CA VAL A 46 3.23 -8.57 0.19
C VAL A 46 3.31 -7.88 1.55
N ALA A 47 4.07 -8.47 2.47
CA ALA A 47 4.33 -7.89 3.78
C ALA A 47 5.80 -8.04 4.13
N GLY A 48 6.30 -7.15 4.97
CA GLY A 48 7.70 -7.16 5.37
C GLY A 48 8.00 -6.10 6.42
N VAL A 49 9.29 -5.92 6.68
CA VAL A 49 9.80 -4.92 7.62
C VAL A 49 10.87 -4.09 6.93
N VAL A 50 10.66 -2.78 6.85
CA VAL A 50 11.67 -1.81 6.41
C VAL A 50 12.64 -1.60 7.57
N THR A 51 13.88 -2.04 7.39
CA THR A 51 14.92 -1.90 8.43
C THR A 51 16.10 -1.07 7.95
N VAL A 52 16.69 -0.33 8.89
CA VAL A 52 17.89 0.46 8.70
C VAL A 52 18.85 0.03 9.79
N ARG A 53 19.99 -0.55 9.41
CA ARG A 53 20.94 -1.14 10.37
C ARG A 53 20.24 -2.12 11.34
N ASN A 54 19.33 -2.95 10.80
CA ASN A 54 18.50 -3.91 11.55
C ASN A 54 17.48 -3.30 12.53
N ILE A 55 17.21 -2.00 12.45
CA ILE A 55 16.16 -1.37 13.26
C ILE A 55 15.02 -0.95 12.34
N GLY A 56 13.80 -1.33 12.71
CA GLY A 56 12.57 -0.95 12.04
C GLY A 56 12.39 0.57 11.94
N ARG A 57 11.95 1.06 10.78
CA ARG A 57 11.70 2.50 10.55
C ARG A 57 10.47 2.74 9.69
N ALA A 58 9.65 3.70 10.11
CA ALA A 58 8.52 4.19 9.33
C ALA A 58 8.98 4.82 8.01
N ARG A 59 8.37 4.41 6.89
CA ARG A 59 8.66 4.80 5.52
C ARG A 59 7.46 4.62 4.60
N ASP A 60 7.42 5.40 3.54
CA ASP A 60 6.53 5.11 2.41
C ASP A 60 7.12 3.94 1.62
N VAL A 61 6.26 2.98 1.29
CA VAL A 61 6.59 1.75 0.60
C VAL A 61 5.77 1.67 -0.68
N LEU A 62 6.47 1.55 -1.80
CA LEU A 62 5.86 1.28 -3.10
C LEU A 62 6.05 -0.18 -3.48
N VAL A 63 4.96 -0.78 -3.95
CA VAL A 63 4.98 -2.08 -4.60
C VAL A 63 4.81 -1.84 -6.09
N LEU A 64 5.81 -2.23 -6.87
CA LEU A 64 5.85 -2.08 -8.32
C LEU A 64 5.76 -3.44 -8.99
N SER A 65 5.17 -3.52 -10.18
CA SER A 65 5.34 -4.70 -11.02
C SER A 65 6.83 -4.88 -11.35
N ALA A 66 7.34 -6.10 -11.29
CA ALA A 66 8.71 -6.41 -11.73
C ALA A 66 8.77 -6.71 -13.23
N GLU A 67 7.60 -6.86 -13.85
CA GLU A 67 7.43 -7.10 -15.28
C GLU A 67 6.45 -6.05 -15.84
N PRO A 68 6.66 -5.60 -17.09
CA PRO A 68 5.75 -4.64 -17.71
C PRO A 68 4.40 -5.29 -18.00
N VAL A 69 3.31 -4.58 -17.67
CA VAL A 69 1.94 -4.93 -18.05
C VAL A 69 1.51 -3.95 -19.12
N ASP A 70 1.20 -4.46 -20.31
CA ASP A 70 0.94 -3.64 -21.51
C ASP A 70 2.09 -2.68 -21.86
N GLY A 71 3.33 -3.14 -21.65
CA GLY A 71 4.54 -2.37 -21.98
C GLY A 71 4.96 -1.34 -20.92
N GLN A 72 4.26 -1.25 -19.78
CA GLN A 72 4.58 -0.31 -18.71
C GLN A 72 4.70 -0.99 -17.34
N TYR A 73 5.62 -0.50 -16.50
CA TYR A 73 5.65 -0.85 -15.08
C TYR A 73 4.53 -0.14 -14.34
N ARG A 74 3.84 -0.86 -13.44
CA ARG A 74 2.70 -0.34 -12.69
C ARG A 74 3.04 -0.21 -11.21
N VAL A 75 2.59 0.87 -10.59
CA VAL A 75 2.47 0.94 -9.13
C VAL A 75 1.24 0.13 -8.75
N LEU A 76 1.45 -0.91 -7.95
CA LEU A 76 0.42 -1.84 -7.51
C LEU A 76 -0.19 -1.40 -6.18
N ALA A 77 0.65 -0.90 -5.27
CA ALA A 77 0.24 -0.38 -3.98
C ALA A 77 1.24 0.66 -3.46
N GLU A 78 0.73 1.59 -2.65
CA GLU A 78 1.50 2.55 -1.88
C GLU A 78 0.99 2.52 -0.44
N VAL A 79 1.89 2.25 0.51
CA VAL A 79 1.55 2.13 1.94
C VAL A 79 2.62 2.78 2.79
N SER A 80 2.25 3.34 3.94
CA SER A 80 3.23 3.78 4.95
C SER A 80 3.47 2.65 5.97
N SER A 81 4.73 2.35 6.24
CA SER A 81 5.13 1.40 7.26
C SER A 81 5.03 2.00 8.66
N GLY A 82 4.85 1.13 9.66
CA GLY A 82 4.81 1.51 11.08
C GLY A 82 6.17 1.98 11.61
N GLY A 83 6.19 2.50 12.85
CA GLY A 83 7.43 2.92 13.53
C GLY A 83 8.45 1.78 13.71
N ASP A 84 7.98 0.54 13.72
CA ASP A 84 8.76 -0.70 13.73
C ASP A 84 9.14 -1.17 12.31
N GLY A 85 8.83 -0.38 11.29
CA GLY A 85 9.08 -0.68 9.88
C GLY A 85 8.14 -1.70 9.26
N ALA A 86 7.20 -2.27 10.01
CA ALA A 86 6.29 -3.27 9.49
C ALA A 86 5.33 -2.65 8.47
N PHE A 87 5.12 -3.35 7.35
CA PHE A 87 4.14 -2.97 6.33
C PHE A 87 3.44 -4.21 5.77
N ALA A 88 2.22 -4.00 5.29
CA ALA A 88 1.48 -4.95 4.48
C ALA A 88 0.79 -4.18 3.35
N ALA A 89 0.94 -4.67 2.13
CA ALA A 89 0.37 -4.07 0.93
C ALA A 89 -0.43 -5.12 0.16
N GLU A 90 -1.60 -4.70 -0.32
CA GLU A 90 -2.52 -5.52 -1.08
C GLU A 90 -2.95 -4.79 -2.34
N TRP A 91 -3.13 -5.53 -3.43
CA TRP A 91 -3.57 -4.99 -4.71
C TRP A 91 -4.41 -6.00 -5.45
N LEU A 92 -5.13 -5.54 -6.46
CA LEU A 92 -5.98 -6.39 -7.29
C LEU A 92 -5.33 -6.64 -8.65
N THR A 93 -5.74 -7.73 -9.30
CA THR A 93 -5.54 -8.01 -10.74
C THR A 93 -4.11 -8.30 -11.24
N TYR A 94 -3.06 -8.06 -10.45
CA TYR A 94 -1.67 -8.40 -10.82
C TYR A 94 -1.14 -9.63 -10.06
N GLN A 95 -0.64 -10.61 -10.81
CA GLN A 95 -0.16 -11.91 -10.31
C GLN A 95 1.35 -12.14 -10.54
N GLY A 96 2.03 -11.20 -11.20
CA GLY A 96 3.45 -11.32 -11.50
C GLY A 96 4.35 -11.03 -10.30
N LYS A 97 5.66 -11.09 -10.53
CA LYS A 97 6.64 -10.70 -9.50
C LYS A 97 6.59 -9.21 -9.21
N VAL A 98 6.95 -8.81 -8.00
CA VAL A 98 6.94 -7.41 -7.58
C VAL A 98 8.32 -6.94 -7.13
N LEU A 99 8.57 -5.66 -7.30
CA LEU A 99 9.65 -4.92 -6.63
C LEU A 99 9.04 -4.15 -5.47
N VAL A 100 9.66 -4.22 -4.30
CA VAL A 100 9.24 -3.45 -3.12
C VAL A 100 10.31 -2.41 -2.83
N VAL A 101 9.89 -1.15 -2.77
CA VAL A 101 10.80 -0.01 -2.67
C VAL A 101 10.41 0.81 -1.45
N GLY A 102 11.34 0.94 -0.50
CA GLY A 102 11.21 1.88 0.61
C GLY A 102 11.74 3.25 0.20
N LEU A 103 10.89 4.27 0.28
CA LEU A 103 11.23 5.64 -0.05
C LEU A 103 11.56 6.46 1.19
N SER A 104 12.52 7.38 1.02
CA SER A 104 12.67 8.54 1.90
C SER A 104 12.15 9.75 1.14
N GLN A 105 11.29 10.55 1.77
CA GLN A 105 10.98 11.87 1.24
C GLN A 105 12.21 12.77 1.40
N TYR A 106 12.72 13.31 0.30
CA TYR A 106 13.83 14.28 0.34
C TYR A 106 13.33 15.67 0.78
N GLY A 107 12.08 16.01 0.45
CA GLY A 107 11.50 17.32 0.74
C GLY A 107 12.02 18.43 -0.18
N GLU A 108 11.61 19.66 0.09
CA GLU A 108 12.13 20.86 -0.59
C GLU A 108 13.34 21.42 0.15
N ALA A 109 14.27 22.06 -0.57
CA ALA A 109 15.33 22.81 0.07
C ALA A 109 14.74 23.96 0.91
N TRP A 110 15.38 24.27 2.03
CA TRP A 110 14.95 25.32 2.94
C TRP A 110 14.85 26.68 2.22
N GLN A 111 13.76 27.39 2.50
CA GLN A 111 13.50 28.74 2.04
C GLN A 111 13.24 29.67 3.23
N ALA A 112 13.78 30.89 3.14
CA ALA A 112 13.57 31.96 4.11
C ALA A 112 12.12 32.46 4.11
N GLU A 113 11.62 32.89 5.26
CA GLU A 113 10.30 33.51 5.45
C GLU A 113 9.11 32.68 4.89
N ARG A 114 9.30 31.36 4.77
CA ARG A 114 8.32 30.42 4.23
C ARG A 114 7.54 29.76 5.34
N ILE A 115 6.24 29.58 5.12
CA ILE A 115 5.37 28.83 6.03
C ILE A 115 5.60 27.33 5.79
N TYR A 116 5.91 26.59 6.86
CA TYR A 116 6.00 25.13 6.87
C TYR A 116 4.82 24.53 7.63
N GLN A 117 4.26 23.45 7.11
CA GLN A 117 3.13 22.74 7.73
C GLN A 117 3.59 21.45 8.45
N VAL A 118 2.71 20.89 9.28
CA VAL A 118 2.96 19.60 9.92
C VAL A 118 3.08 18.49 8.87
N GLY A 119 4.07 17.62 9.02
CA GLY A 119 4.38 16.52 8.10
C GLY A 119 5.24 16.92 6.92
N GLU A 120 5.48 18.22 6.72
CA GLU A 120 6.30 18.69 5.62
C GLU A 120 7.78 18.37 5.86
N VAL A 121 8.47 17.96 4.79
CA VAL A 121 9.89 17.61 4.84
C VAL A 121 10.71 18.75 4.24
N VAL A 122 11.67 19.25 5.02
CA VAL A 122 12.64 20.26 4.58
C VAL A 122 14.05 19.66 4.53
N SER A 123 14.76 19.99 3.46
CA SER A 123 16.17 19.69 3.25
C SER A 123 17.02 20.95 3.48
N PRO A 124 18.21 20.83 4.08
CA PRO A 124 19.18 21.92 4.11
C PRO A 124 19.56 22.40 2.71
N THR A 125 19.96 23.67 2.57
CA THR A 125 20.48 24.18 1.30
C THR A 125 21.82 23.55 0.94
N GLU A 126 22.68 23.30 1.94
CA GLU A 126 23.88 22.47 1.83
C GLU A 126 23.63 21.07 2.41
N TRP A 127 23.66 20.07 1.54
CA TRP A 127 23.32 18.70 1.91
C TRP A 127 24.19 18.15 3.04
N ASN A 128 23.55 17.65 4.12
CA ASN A 128 24.24 17.14 5.30
C ASN A 128 23.87 15.68 5.66
N GLY A 129 23.11 14.98 4.81
CA GLY A 129 22.70 13.59 5.05
C GLY A 129 21.40 13.41 5.84
N PHE A 130 20.75 14.50 6.25
CA PHE A 130 19.51 14.50 7.00
C PHE A 130 18.44 15.33 6.29
N VAL A 131 17.19 14.94 6.53
CA VAL A 131 16.00 15.74 6.25
C VAL A 131 15.29 16.05 7.56
N TYR A 132 14.42 17.05 7.58
CA TYR A 132 13.76 17.52 8.79
C TYR A 132 12.26 17.54 8.57
N VAL A 133 11.52 16.79 9.38
CA VAL A 133 10.06 16.69 9.26
C VAL A 133 9.42 17.64 10.26
N CYS A 134 8.59 18.56 9.81
CA CYS A 134 7.99 19.55 10.68
C CYS A 134 6.84 18.94 11.50
N GLU A 135 6.96 19.05 12.82
CA GLU A 135 5.97 18.53 13.79
C GLU A 135 5.05 19.64 14.30
N GLN A 136 5.50 20.90 14.21
CA GLN A 136 4.71 22.08 14.53
C GLN A 136 4.77 23.07 13.37
N PRO A 137 3.63 23.61 12.93
CA PRO A 137 3.61 24.55 11.82
C PRO A 137 4.19 25.90 12.26
N GLY A 138 4.73 26.65 11.31
CA GLY A 138 5.27 27.98 11.58
C GLY A 138 5.92 28.59 10.35
N THR A 139 6.58 29.73 10.52
CA THR A 139 7.29 30.45 9.46
C THR A 139 8.77 30.40 9.73
N SER A 140 9.59 30.08 8.72
CA SER A 140 11.04 30.13 8.83
C SER A 140 11.55 31.55 9.07
N GLY A 141 12.74 31.64 9.67
CA GLY A 141 13.45 32.91 9.79
C GLY A 141 13.99 33.41 8.45
N SER A 142 14.68 34.55 8.49
CA SER A 142 15.40 35.11 7.34
C SER A 142 16.71 34.35 7.05
N GLU A 143 17.24 33.62 8.02
CA GLU A 143 18.47 32.83 7.92
C GLU A 143 18.20 31.34 8.17
N GLU A 144 18.96 30.49 7.49
CA GLU A 144 18.84 29.04 7.62
C GLU A 144 19.29 28.60 9.03
N PRO A 145 18.56 27.71 9.71
CA PRO A 145 18.94 27.25 11.03
C PRO A 145 20.20 26.37 10.99
N VAL A 146 20.89 26.29 12.12
CA VAL A 146 21.94 25.28 12.30
C VAL A 146 21.30 23.92 12.47
N TRP A 147 21.42 23.09 11.44
CA TRP A 147 20.79 21.79 11.38
C TRP A 147 21.46 20.74 12.27
N PRO A 148 20.72 20.09 13.19
CA PRO A 148 21.27 19.02 14.01
C PRO A 148 21.46 17.72 13.20
N LEU A 149 22.62 17.08 13.36
CA LEU A 149 22.98 15.84 12.65
C LEU A 149 22.71 14.56 13.47
N ALA A 150 21.75 14.62 14.38
CA ALA A 150 21.38 13.52 15.25
C ALA A 150 19.93 13.11 14.99
N GLU A 151 19.68 11.81 14.83
CA GLU A 151 18.33 11.28 14.62
C GLU A 151 17.39 11.74 15.75
N GLU A 152 16.16 12.09 15.40
CA GLU A 152 15.12 12.58 16.33
C GLU A 152 15.43 13.93 17.02
N ALA A 153 16.54 14.60 16.70
CA ALA A 153 16.84 15.92 17.26
C ALA A 153 15.84 16.97 16.76
N ALA A 154 15.28 17.75 17.69
CA ALA A 154 14.40 18.87 17.36
C ALA A 154 15.22 20.11 16.98
N VAL A 155 14.72 20.87 16.00
CA VAL A 155 15.29 22.14 15.55
C VAL A 155 14.19 23.17 15.34
N PHE A 156 14.45 24.40 15.74
CA PHE A 156 13.59 25.54 15.43
C PHE A 156 13.92 26.05 14.03
N VAL A 157 12.91 26.13 13.18
CA VAL A 157 12.99 26.72 11.85
C VAL A 157 12.13 27.98 11.87
N GLY A 158 12.70 29.06 12.42
CA GLY A 158 11.91 30.24 12.80
C GLY A 158 10.92 29.88 13.92
N SER A 159 9.61 30.02 13.66
CA SER A 159 8.56 29.60 14.60
C SER A 159 8.09 28.16 14.41
N ALA A 160 8.49 27.48 13.33
CA ALA A 160 8.20 26.06 13.13
C ALA A 160 9.16 25.19 13.97
N VAL A 161 8.71 23.99 14.34
CA VAL A 161 9.56 22.97 15.00
C VAL A 161 9.61 21.75 14.11
N CYS A 162 10.80 21.36 13.70
CA CYS A 162 11.02 20.20 12.86
C CYS A 162 11.99 19.22 13.53
N ARG A 163 11.92 17.95 13.13
CA ARG A 163 12.69 16.86 13.73
C ARG A 163 13.57 16.19 12.70
N ALA A 164 14.84 16.01 13.04
CA ALA A 164 15.82 15.37 12.18
C ALA A 164 15.48 13.90 11.91
N ARG A 165 15.62 13.51 10.65
CA ARG A 165 15.50 12.15 10.14
C ARG A 165 16.67 11.89 9.19
N GLN A 166 17.42 10.83 9.43
CA GLN A 166 18.50 10.45 8.54
C GLN A 166 17.91 10.11 7.17
N TYR A 167 18.40 10.80 6.14
CA TYR A 167 18.04 10.45 4.78
C TYR A 167 18.76 9.18 4.40
N LEU A 168 17.99 8.23 3.89
CA LEU A 168 18.53 6.96 3.46
C LEU A 168 18.26 6.81 1.98
N PRO A 169 19.25 6.36 1.20
CA PRO A 169 19.05 6.10 -0.21
C PRO A 169 17.94 5.06 -0.39
N ILE A 170 17.32 5.09 -1.55
CA ILE A 170 16.26 4.17 -1.93
C ILE A 170 16.74 2.73 -1.71
N VAL A 171 16.03 2.00 -0.85
CA VAL A 171 16.26 0.57 -0.65
C VAL A 171 15.21 -0.16 -1.46
N ALA A 172 15.65 -0.81 -2.53
CA ALA A 172 14.79 -1.67 -3.34
C ALA A 172 15.10 -3.14 -3.04
N HIS A 173 14.07 -3.94 -2.87
CA HIS A 173 14.16 -5.39 -2.76
C HIS A 173 13.39 -6.05 -3.91
N GLY A 174 13.90 -7.16 -4.44
CA GLY A 174 13.17 -8.04 -5.35
C GLY A 174 14.03 -8.59 -6.50
N PRO A 175 13.41 -9.23 -7.49
CA PRO A 175 11.96 -9.48 -7.61
C PRO A 175 11.45 -10.53 -6.60
N LEU A 176 10.29 -10.28 -6.00
CA LEU A 176 9.62 -11.19 -5.05
C LEU A 176 8.38 -11.81 -5.71
N GLN A 177 8.09 -13.08 -5.42
CA GLN A 177 6.84 -13.73 -5.83
C GLN A 177 5.76 -13.44 -4.76
N PRO A 178 4.66 -12.74 -5.10
CA PRO A 178 3.58 -12.49 -4.15
C PRO A 178 2.76 -13.75 -3.83
N VAL A 179 2.07 -13.73 -2.69
CA VAL A 179 1.01 -14.71 -2.40
C VAL A 179 -0.24 -14.26 -3.17
N ILE A 180 -0.84 -15.19 -3.91
CA ILE A 180 -2.02 -14.95 -4.74
C ILE A 180 -3.19 -15.73 -4.14
N GLU A 181 -4.26 -15.01 -3.79
CA GLU A 181 -5.52 -15.60 -3.30
C GLU A 181 -6.64 -15.37 -4.32
N VAL A 182 -7.51 -16.38 -4.49
CA VAL A 182 -8.67 -16.34 -5.39
C VAL A 182 -9.90 -16.73 -4.58
N SER A 183 -10.82 -15.79 -4.40
CA SER A 183 -12.12 -15.97 -3.74
C SER A 183 -13.26 -15.90 -4.75
#